data_AF-A0A1M3KZK0-F1
#
_entry.id   AF-A0A1M3KZK0-F1
#
_cell.length_a   1.000
_cell.length_b   1.000
_cell.length_c   1.000
_cell.angle_alpha   90.00
_cell.angle_beta   90.00
_cell.angle_gamma   90.00
#
_symmetry.space_group_name_H-M   'P 1'
#
loop_
_entity.id
_entity.type
_entity.pdbx_description
1 polymer ?
#
loop_
_entity_poly.entity_id
_entity_poly.type
_entity_poly.pdbx_seq_one_letter_code
_entity_poly.pdbx_strand_id
1 'polypeptide(L)'
;MSIDDIDKELESLFDNPILDVNEEQLSLFDVPKHLDSKNEREETDYVARREICKDFDLFDSRFKKVHKDLKEGKRSLIKFAEAHFKEGTFFVVGGVLALLEKIHETKVDKHHKLDARTRVIFENGTESSMYLRSLGKALLIDGYTIQESTETNETALEDSFIVKKEDVHDGWIYILRSLSKDATIANQKDLYKIGFSTVPVEERIKNAEHEATYLMDKVEIVASWKTYNMNTHGFENIIHKFFNSVLFHMKVNDGKGNIYTPREWFIVPFSIIESVMKKLIDGSIINYQYNQNLQVLEESQSESSKYSSEAVDTTGWAILTLNIKQLYFNQILQNEKNIEYRELKQNKLKTYTWVDPSDNKRYLKKFDAIRFCVGYKKDRDSALVEVVNTTYNDDSRQIEFHLGKILEATITN
;
A
#
# COMPACT_ATOMS: atom_id res chain seq x y z
N MET A 1 -24.34 -10.34 46.41
CA MET A 1 -24.39 -8.88 46.66
C MET A 1 -25.74 -8.41 46.22
N SER A 2 -26.50 -7.87 47.15
CA SER A 2 -27.76 -7.19 46.86
C SER A 2 -27.45 -5.82 46.21
N ILE A 3 -28.41 -5.23 45.50
CA ILE A 3 -28.27 -3.88 44.91
C ILE A 3 -27.87 -2.83 45.97
N ASP A 4 -28.34 -3.01 47.21
CA ASP A 4 -27.99 -2.17 48.36
C ASP A 4 -26.49 -2.22 48.74
N ASP A 5 -25.76 -3.27 48.33
CA ASP A 5 -24.31 -3.39 48.58
C ASP A 5 -23.49 -2.58 47.55
N ILE A 6 -24.02 -2.41 46.33
CA ILE A 6 -23.37 -1.66 45.23
C ILE A 6 -23.53 -0.15 45.46
N ASP A 7 -24.71 0.27 45.90
CA ASP A 7 -24.98 1.69 46.19
C ASP A 7 -24.12 2.18 47.36
N LYS A 8 -23.86 1.33 48.36
CA LYS A 8 -22.91 1.64 49.46
C LYS A 8 -21.46 1.70 49.00
N GLU A 9 -21.04 0.85 48.07
CA GLU A 9 -19.70 0.92 47.48
C GLU A 9 -19.53 2.21 46.65
N LEU A 10 -20.57 2.61 45.90
CA LEU A 10 -20.58 3.85 45.12
C LEU A 10 -20.55 5.10 46.00
N GLU A 11 -21.35 5.17 47.07
CA GLU A 11 -21.30 6.28 48.03
C GLU A 11 -19.91 6.41 48.67
N SER A 12 -19.26 5.29 49.01
CA SER A 12 -17.90 5.31 49.55
C SER A 12 -16.83 5.81 48.55
N LEU A 13 -17.11 5.74 47.25
CA LEU A 13 -16.23 6.20 46.19
C LEU A 13 -16.34 7.72 45.95
N PHE A 14 -17.50 8.31 46.22
CA PHE A 14 -17.75 9.76 46.11
C PHE A 14 -17.33 10.55 47.36
N ASP A 15 -17.23 9.91 48.53
CA ASP A 15 -16.69 10.51 49.76
C ASP A 15 -15.15 10.54 49.82
N ASN A 16 -14.47 10.36 48.68
CA ASN A 16 -13.02 10.37 48.63
C ASN A 16 -12.48 11.82 48.65
N PRO A 17 -11.63 12.20 49.63
CA PRO A 17 -11.10 13.58 49.76
C PRO A 17 -10.18 14.03 48.61
N ILE A 18 -9.98 13.18 47.59
CA ILE A 18 -9.30 13.52 46.32
C ILE A 18 -10.26 14.25 45.36
N LEU A 19 -11.58 14.07 45.52
CA LEU A 19 -12.62 14.70 44.69
C LEU A 19 -13.09 16.06 45.23
N ASP A 20 -12.56 16.50 46.37
CA ASP A 20 -12.87 17.79 46.97
C ASP A 20 -11.97 18.87 46.37
N VAL A 21 -12.35 19.30 45.16
CA VAL A 21 -11.59 20.25 44.33
C VAL A 21 -12.03 21.68 44.67
N ASN A 22 -11.12 22.51 45.19
CA ASN A 22 -11.43 23.89 45.57
C ASN A 22 -11.82 24.76 44.34
N GLU A 23 -12.62 25.81 44.55
CA GLU A 23 -13.05 26.75 43.49
C GLU A 23 -11.87 27.37 42.71
N GLU A 24 -10.71 27.56 43.35
CA GLU A 24 -9.49 28.05 42.69
C GLU A 24 -8.90 27.03 41.69
N GLN A 25 -9.10 25.73 41.88
CA GLN A 25 -8.64 24.69 40.97
C GLN A 25 -9.60 24.47 39.79
N LEU A 26 -10.87 24.85 39.91
CA LEU A 26 -11.82 24.86 38.80
C LEU A 26 -11.49 25.99 37.80
N SER A 27 -10.91 27.10 38.27
CA SER A 27 -10.47 28.22 37.40
C SER A 27 -9.31 27.87 36.46
N LEU A 28 -8.58 26.77 36.69
CA LEU A 28 -7.58 26.22 35.76
C LEU A 28 -8.19 25.55 34.52
N PHE A 29 -9.49 25.24 34.55
CA PHE A 29 -10.24 24.70 33.41
C PHE A 29 -11.07 25.76 32.68
N ASP A 30 -11.05 27.03 33.14
CA ASP A 30 -11.68 28.13 32.44
C ASP A 30 -10.84 28.56 31.23
N VAL A 31 -11.41 28.36 30.04
CA VAL A 31 -10.79 28.71 28.77
C VAL A 31 -10.72 30.25 28.67
N PRO A 32 -9.53 30.85 28.45
CA PRO A 32 -9.41 32.30 28.32
C PRO A 32 -10.19 32.85 27.12
N LYS A 33 -10.96 33.94 27.30
CA LYS A 33 -11.85 34.57 26.30
C LYS A 33 -11.24 34.91 24.93
N HIS A 34 -9.92 34.90 24.79
CA HIS A 34 -9.23 35.07 23.51
C HIS A 34 -9.22 33.79 22.65
N LEU A 35 -9.50 32.63 23.26
CA LEU A 35 -9.78 31.36 22.58
C LEU A 35 -11.25 31.20 22.16
N ASP A 36 -12.19 32.02 22.68
CA ASP A 36 -13.62 32.01 22.30
C ASP A 36 -13.88 32.50 20.87
N SER A 37 -12.91 33.18 20.24
CA SER A 37 -13.05 33.68 18.85
C SER A 37 -12.83 32.61 17.77
N LYS A 38 -12.91 31.32 18.13
CA LYS A 38 -12.82 30.20 17.19
C LYS A 38 -13.96 29.17 17.27
N ASN A 39 -15.03 29.46 18.01
CA ASN A 39 -16.19 28.57 18.15
C ASN A 39 -17.50 29.17 17.60
N GLU A 40 -17.42 29.87 16.46
CA GLU A 40 -18.51 29.97 15.47
C GLU A 40 -18.08 29.34 14.14
N ARG A 41 -17.25 28.29 14.21
CA ARG A 41 -17.08 27.38 13.07
C ARG A 41 -18.14 26.31 13.17
N GLU A 42 -19.35 26.65 12.72
CA GLU A 42 -20.39 25.72 12.26
C GLU A 42 -20.43 24.41 13.06
N GLU A 43 -20.81 24.50 14.34
CA GLU A 43 -21.41 23.34 14.97
C GLU A 43 -22.64 22.96 14.12
N THR A 44 -22.62 21.72 13.61
CA THR A 44 -23.77 20.94 13.16
C THR A 44 -24.41 21.28 11.81
N ASP A 45 -23.77 20.88 10.71
CA ASP A 45 -24.48 20.71 9.42
C ASP A 45 -24.22 19.37 8.71
N TYR A 46 -23.75 18.33 9.43
CA TYR A 46 -23.34 17.06 8.79
C TYR A 46 -23.94 15.79 9.41
N VAL A 47 -25.16 15.87 9.93
CA VAL A 47 -26.03 14.69 9.99
C VAL A 47 -27.10 14.91 8.93
N ALA A 48 -26.82 14.50 7.69
CA ALA A 48 -27.87 14.34 6.70
C ALA A 48 -28.94 13.44 7.33
N ARG A 49 -30.11 14.01 7.64
CA ARG A 49 -31.19 13.30 8.32
C ARG A 49 -31.59 12.11 7.44
N ARG A 50 -31.40 10.90 7.97
CA ARG A 50 -31.83 9.67 7.32
C ARG A 50 -33.36 9.63 7.38
N GLU A 51 -34.01 9.63 6.23
CA GLU A 51 -35.47 9.51 6.11
C GLU A 51 -35.85 8.07 5.76
N ILE A 52 -37.08 7.67 6.06
CA ILE A 52 -37.57 6.33 5.72
C ILE A 52 -37.85 6.28 4.21
N CYS A 53 -37.23 5.33 3.51
CA CYS A 53 -37.40 5.17 2.07
C CYS A 53 -38.74 4.49 1.76
N LYS A 54 -39.62 5.17 1.02
CA LYS A 54 -40.96 4.65 0.68
C LYS A 54 -40.94 3.58 -0.42
N ASP A 55 -39.88 3.54 -1.22
CA ASP A 55 -39.73 2.64 -2.38
C ASP A 55 -38.75 1.48 -2.12
N PHE A 56 -38.44 1.19 -0.85
CA PHE A 56 -37.37 0.26 -0.46
C PHE A 56 -37.57 -1.16 -1.02
N ASP A 57 -38.82 -1.60 -1.22
CA ASP A 57 -39.14 -2.93 -1.77
C ASP A 57 -38.51 -3.19 -3.15
N LEU A 58 -38.28 -2.13 -3.94
CA LEU A 58 -37.61 -2.24 -5.25
C LEU A 58 -36.10 -2.48 -5.12
N PHE A 59 -35.50 -2.09 -4.00
CA PHE A 59 -34.05 -2.12 -3.76
C PHE A 59 -33.62 -3.26 -2.85
N ASP A 60 -34.49 -3.77 -1.96
CA ASP A 60 -34.22 -4.89 -1.05
C ASP A 60 -33.69 -6.13 -1.80
N SER A 61 -34.30 -6.46 -2.95
CA SER A 61 -33.84 -7.56 -3.81
C SER A 61 -32.41 -7.37 -4.32
N ARG A 62 -31.98 -6.12 -4.56
CA ARG A 62 -30.62 -5.80 -5.02
C ARG A 62 -29.60 -5.91 -3.89
N PHE A 63 -29.94 -5.44 -2.68
CA PHE A 63 -29.09 -5.58 -1.50
C PHE A 63 -28.85 -7.04 -1.14
N LYS A 64 -29.91 -7.87 -1.16
CA LYS A 64 -29.82 -9.32 -0.94
C LYS A 64 -28.91 -10.01 -1.97
N LYS A 65 -28.99 -9.59 -3.23
CA LYS A 65 -28.11 -10.09 -4.29
C LYS A 65 -26.65 -9.72 -4.03
N VAL A 66 -26.38 -8.47 -3.64
CA VAL A 66 -25.01 -7.99 -3.32
C VAL A 66 -24.40 -8.76 -2.14
N HIS A 67 -25.17 -9.01 -1.07
CA HIS A 67 -24.71 -9.82 0.07
C HIS A 67 -24.40 -11.27 -0.33
N LYS A 68 -25.23 -11.85 -1.21
CA LYS A 68 -24.98 -13.19 -1.76
C LYS A 68 -23.71 -13.20 -2.63
N ASP A 69 -23.54 -12.20 -3.49
CA ASP A 69 -22.39 -12.10 -4.39
C ASP A 69 -21.08 -11.81 -3.64
N LEU A 70 -21.12 -11.04 -2.53
CA LEU A 70 -19.98 -10.87 -1.60
C LEU A 70 -19.62 -12.18 -0.91
N LYS A 71 -20.61 -12.98 -0.49
CA LYS A 71 -20.39 -14.28 0.15
C LYS A 71 -19.85 -15.34 -0.82
N GLU A 72 -20.25 -15.25 -2.09
CA GLU A 72 -19.79 -16.11 -3.18
C GLU A 72 -18.46 -15.62 -3.83
N GLY A 73 -17.90 -14.48 -3.38
CA GLY A 73 -16.64 -13.92 -3.90
C GLY A 73 -16.73 -13.22 -5.26
N LYS A 74 -17.94 -13.09 -5.81
CA LYS A 74 -18.23 -12.40 -7.09
C LYS A 74 -18.19 -10.87 -6.97
N ARG A 75 -18.15 -10.33 -5.76
CA ARG A 75 -17.95 -8.91 -5.49
C ARG A 75 -16.88 -8.72 -4.44
N SER A 76 -16.07 -7.69 -4.60
CA SER A 76 -14.97 -7.38 -3.68
C SER A 76 -15.13 -5.98 -3.09
N LEU A 77 -14.63 -5.82 -1.87
CA LEU A 77 -14.59 -4.54 -1.17
C LEU A 77 -13.23 -3.90 -1.46
N ILE A 78 -13.24 -2.77 -2.17
CA ILE A 78 -12.05 -1.96 -2.40
C ILE A 78 -12.13 -0.67 -1.61
N LYS A 79 -10.99 -0.10 -1.24
CA LYS A 79 -10.94 1.19 -0.55
C LYS A 79 -11.54 2.27 -1.46
N PHE A 80 -12.39 3.13 -0.90
CA PHE A 80 -13.05 4.18 -1.67
C PHE A 80 -12.05 5.15 -2.32
N ALA A 81 -12.30 5.52 -3.57
CA ALA A 81 -11.61 6.59 -4.30
C ALA A 81 -12.63 7.50 -4.96
N GLU A 82 -12.33 8.80 -5.10
CA GLU A 82 -13.26 9.79 -5.68
C GLU A 82 -13.68 9.44 -7.13
N ALA A 83 -12.84 8.69 -7.86
CA ALA A 83 -13.16 8.20 -9.21
C ALA A 83 -14.30 7.17 -9.25
N HIS A 84 -14.69 6.59 -8.11
CA HIS A 84 -15.73 5.54 -8.03
C HIS A 84 -17.15 6.10 -7.93
N PHE A 85 -17.33 7.42 -7.91
CA PHE A 85 -18.65 8.04 -7.93
C PHE A 85 -19.34 7.83 -9.27
N LYS A 86 -20.22 6.83 -9.32
CA LYS A 86 -21.12 6.56 -10.45
C LYS A 86 -22.51 6.21 -9.93
N GLU A 87 -23.53 6.63 -10.67
CA GLU A 87 -24.90 6.24 -10.38
C GLU A 87 -25.04 4.72 -10.49
N GLY A 88 -25.73 4.10 -9.54
CA GLY A 88 -25.91 2.65 -9.43
C GLY A 88 -24.81 1.91 -8.67
N THR A 89 -23.75 2.58 -8.20
CA THR A 89 -22.66 1.94 -7.45
C THR A 89 -23.06 1.67 -6.00
N PHE A 90 -22.63 0.52 -5.47
CA PHE A 90 -22.80 0.15 -4.07
C PHE A 90 -21.55 0.50 -3.25
N PHE A 91 -21.77 0.99 -2.05
CA PHE A 91 -20.74 1.37 -1.09
C PHE A 91 -21.08 0.79 0.28
N VAL A 92 -20.09 0.72 1.16
CA VAL A 92 -20.27 0.42 2.58
C VAL A 92 -19.88 1.69 3.34
N VAL A 93 -20.82 2.26 4.10
CA VAL A 93 -20.60 3.47 4.91
C VAL A 93 -20.88 3.10 6.37
N GLY A 94 -19.85 3.12 7.21
CA GLY A 94 -20.01 2.81 8.64
C GLY A 94 -20.57 1.40 8.90
N GLY A 95 -20.16 0.43 8.08
CA GLY A 95 -20.61 -0.97 8.17
C GLY A 95 -21.99 -1.26 7.57
N VAL A 96 -22.68 -0.26 7.02
CA VAL A 96 -24.00 -0.42 6.39
C VAL A 96 -23.88 -0.27 4.88
N LEU A 97 -24.52 -1.18 4.13
CA LEU A 97 -24.53 -1.16 2.67
C LEU A 97 -25.41 0.00 2.15
N ALA A 98 -24.86 0.78 1.23
CA ALA A 98 -25.47 1.97 0.66
C ALA A 98 -25.41 1.91 -0.87
N LEU A 99 -26.51 2.24 -1.54
CA LEU A 99 -26.63 2.35 -3.00
C LEU A 99 -26.71 3.83 -3.37
N LEU A 100 -25.81 4.30 -4.23
CA LEU A 100 -25.92 5.62 -4.84
C LEU A 100 -26.90 5.52 -6.02
N GLU A 101 -28.15 5.93 -5.82
CA GLU A 101 -29.20 5.78 -6.84
C GLU A 101 -29.10 6.84 -7.93
N LYS A 102 -28.93 8.11 -7.53
CA LYS A 102 -28.89 9.22 -8.48
C LYS A 102 -28.03 10.39 -7.99
N ILE A 103 -27.37 11.06 -8.93
CA ILE A 103 -26.65 12.31 -8.70
C ILE A 103 -27.48 13.43 -9.36
N HIS A 104 -28.01 14.34 -8.55
CA HIS A 104 -28.78 15.50 -9.02
C HIS A 104 -27.86 16.68 -9.38
N GLU A 105 -28.46 17.81 -9.82
CA GLU A 105 -27.77 18.98 -10.39
C GLU A 105 -26.42 19.31 -9.75
N THR A 106 -25.39 19.34 -10.60
CA THR A 106 -24.04 19.78 -10.31
C THR A 106 -24.00 21.29 -10.15
N LYS A 107 -23.76 21.77 -8.94
CA LYS A 107 -23.42 23.17 -8.68
C LYS A 107 -21.90 23.30 -8.60
N VAL A 108 -21.36 24.30 -9.29
CA VAL A 108 -19.95 24.69 -9.14
C VAL A 108 -19.90 25.74 -8.03
N ASP A 109 -19.19 25.45 -6.94
CA ASP A 109 -18.99 26.41 -5.86
C ASP A 109 -17.90 27.44 -6.21
N LYS A 110 -17.76 28.50 -5.40
CA LYS A 110 -16.80 29.63 -5.50
C LYS A 110 -15.33 29.21 -5.69
N HIS A 111 -15.00 27.95 -5.44
CA HIS A 111 -13.68 27.35 -5.64
C HIS A 111 -13.54 26.48 -6.91
N HIS A 112 -14.44 26.60 -7.89
CA HIS A 112 -14.43 25.82 -9.13
C HIS A 112 -14.49 24.29 -8.92
N LYS A 113 -15.10 23.85 -7.82
CA LYS A 113 -15.28 22.41 -7.50
C LYS A 113 -16.75 22.02 -7.67
N LEU A 114 -16.97 20.87 -8.30
CA LEU A 114 -18.29 20.29 -8.54
C LEU A 114 -18.84 19.71 -7.23
N ASP A 115 -20.00 20.20 -6.78
CA ASP A 115 -20.77 19.58 -5.70
C ASP A 115 -22.18 19.28 -6.20
N ALA A 116 -22.66 18.07 -5.92
CA ALA A 116 -23.91 17.56 -6.46
C ALA A 116 -24.71 16.92 -5.34
N ARG A 117 -26.03 17.12 -5.34
CA ARG A 117 -26.91 16.50 -4.36
C ARG A 117 -27.14 15.04 -4.75
N THR A 118 -26.90 14.09 -3.87
CA THR A 118 -27.05 12.65 -4.17
C THR A 118 -28.27 12.07 -3.47
N ARG A 119 -28.87 11.04 -4.07
CA ARG A 119 -29.83 10.17 -3.39
C ARG A 119 -29.16 8.84 -3.08
N VAL A 120 -28.94 8.59 -1.79
CA VAL A 120 -28.30 7.38 -1.28
C VAL A 120 -29.31 6.57 -0.50
N ILE A 121 -29.46 5.30 -0.85
CA ILE A 121 -30.40 4.37 -0.21
C ILE A 121 -29.58 3.37 0.62
N PHE A 122 -29.92 3.16 1.87
CA PHE A 122 -29.24 2.23 2.78
C PHE A 122 -30.02 0.93 2.93
N GLU A 123 -29.34 -0.18 3.18
CA GLU A 123 -29.94 -1.50 3.37
C GLU A 123 -30.90 -1.58 4.57
N ASN A 124 -30.80 -0.64 5.52
CA ASN A 124 -31.67 -0.56 6.69
C ASN A 124 -33.02 0.16 6.38
N GLY A 125 -33.35 0.36 5.11
CA GLY A 125 -34.61 0.99 4.70
C GLY A 125 -34.62 2.51 4.78
N THR A 126 -33.47 3.14 5.02
CA THR A 126 -33.37 4.61 5.09
C THR A 126 -32.75 5.20 3.82
N GLU A 127 -33.12 6.42 3.46
CA GLU A 127 -32.49 7.19 2.40
C GLU A 127 -31.91 8.51 2.94
N SER A 128 -30.86 9.01 2.28
CA SER A 128 -30.22 10.28 2.63
C SER A 128 -29.95 11.09 1.38
N SER A 129 -30.32 12.36 1.42
CA SER A 129 -30.06 13.32 0.34
C SER A 129 -28.74 14.09 0.54
N MET A 130 -27.64 13.40 0.84
CA MET A 130 -26.38 14.06 1.19
C MET A 130 -25.66 14.62 -0.03
N TYR A 131 -24.81 15.63 0.14
CA TYR A 131 -23.96 16.13 -0.94
C TYR A 131 -22.88 15.10 -1.28
N LEU A 132 -22.46 15.04 -2.55
CA LEU A 132 -21.47 14.07 -3.04
C LEU A 132 -20.15 14.19 -2.29
N ARG A 133 -19.73 15.41 -1.96
CA ARG A 133 -18.55 15.67 -1.12
C ARG A 133 -18.75 15.20 0.33
N SER A 134 -19.97 15.22 0.84
CA SER A 134 -20.31 14.65 2.16
C SER A 134 -20.19 13.15 2.20
N LEU A 135 -20.77 12.50 1.19
CA LEU A 135 -20.65 11.08 0.98
C LEU A 135 -19.18 10.69 0.82
N GLY A 136 -18.41 11.47 0.04
CA GLY A 136 -16.98 11.24 -0.19
C GLY A 136 -16.14 11.33 1.07
N LYS A 137 -16.34 12.36 1.90
CA LYS A 137 -15.64 12.46 3.19
C LYS A 137 -15.99 11.29 4.12
N ALA A 138 -17.26 10.92 4.21
CA ALA A 138 -17.68 9.78 5.03
C ALA A 138 -17.09 8.45 4.52
N LEU A 139 -16.99 8.29 3.20
CA LEU A 139 -16.40 7.12 2.57
C LEU A 139 -14.86 7.11 2.62
N LEU A 140 -14.21 8.26 2.69
CA LEU A 140 -12.75 8.36 2.80
C LEU A 140 -12.24 7.96 4.19
N ILE A 141 -13.06 8.19 5.22
CA ILE A 141 -12.73 7.87 6.62
C ILE A 141 -12.80 6.36 6.83
N ASP A 142 -13.95 5.74 6.56
CA ASP A 142 -14.21 4.30 6.85
C ASP A 142 -15.09 3.62 5.78
N GLY A 143 -15.01 4.10 4.53
CA GLY A 143 -15.85 3.59 3.44
C GLY A 143 -15.16 2.64 2.48
N TYR A 144 -15.93 1.66 2.03
CA TYR A 144 -15.52 0.73 0.97
C TYR A 144 -16.45 0.87 -0.23
N THR A 145 -15.90 0.76 -1.43
CA THR A 145 -16.70 0.60 -2.65
C THR A 145 -16.87 -0.89 -2.92
N ILE A 146 -18.10 -1.31 -3.18
CA ILE A 146 -18.38 -2.66 -3.66
C ILE A 146 -18.25 -2.64 -5.16
N GLN A 147 -17.18 -3.25 -5.65
CA GLN A 147 -16.98 -3.47 -7.08
C GLN A 147 -17.45 -4.87 -7.44
N GLU A 148 -18.06 -5.00 -8.62
CA GLU A 148 -18.23 -6.31 -9.23
C GLU A 148 -16.84 -6.91 -9.41
N SER A 149 -16.53 -8.01 -8.72
CA SER A 149 -15.35 -8.78 -9.08
C SER A 149 -15.63 -9.16 -10.51
N THR A 150 -14.81 -8.67 -11.44
CA THR A 150 -14.95 -9.02 -12.84
C THR A 150 -15.07 -10.52 -12.88
N GLU A 151 -16.28 -10.98 -13.22
CA GLU A 151 -16.55 -12.39 -13.38
C GLU A 151 -15.46 -12.93 -14.27
N THR A 152 -14.99 -14.11 -13.89
CA THR A 152 -14.03 -14.98 -14.53
C THR A 152 -14.53 -15.36 -15.93
N ASN A 153 -14.65 -14.37 -16.79
CA ASN A 153 -14.86 -14.50 -18.21
C ASN A 153 -13.51 -14.16 -18.81
N GLU A 154 -12.89 -15.16 -19.44
CA GLU A 154 -11.63 -15.07 -20.17
C GLU A 154 -11.59 -13.83 -21.10
N THR A 155 -12.76 -13.36 -21.54
CA THR A 155 -12.98 -12.15 -22.36
C THR A 155 -12.71 -10.81 -21.64
N ALA A 156 -12.96 -10.66 -20.34
CA ALA A 156 -12.68 -9.41 -19.63
C ALA A 156 -11.18 -9.25 -19.32
N LEU A 157 -10.47 -10.38 -19.19
CA LEU A 157 -9.01 -10.42 -19.17
C LEU A 157 -8.48 -10.07 -20.56
N GLU A 158 -9.04 -10.61 -21.65
CA GLU A 158 -8.71 -10.25 -23.04
C GLU A 158 -8.87 -8.74 -23.30
N ASP A 159 -9.95 -8.11 -22.84
CA ASP A 159 -10.17 -6.66 -22.99
C ASP A 159 -9.22 -5.80 -22.12
N SER A 160 -8.64 -6.38 -21.05
CA SER A 160 -7.59 -5.71 -20.25
C SER A 160 -6.24 -5.70 -20.96
N PHE A 161 -6.04 -6.57 -21.95
CA PHE A 161 -4.96 -6.48 -22.93
C PHE A 161 -5.42 -5.56 -24.06
N ILE A 162 -5.43 -4.25 -23.84
CA ILE A 162 -5.74 -3.28 -24.91
C ILE A 162 -4.65 -3.37 -25.97
N VAL A 163 -4.81 -4.29 -26.92
CA VAL A 163 -3.94 -4.49 -28.07
C VAL A 163 -4.14 -3.31 -29.00
N LYS A 164 -3.12 -2.47 -29.13
CA LYS A 164 -3.07 -1.48 -30.21
C LYS A 164 -2.72 -2.18 -31.50
N LYS A 165 -3.16 -1.65 -32.64
CA LYS A 165 -2.87 -2.22 -33.96
C LYS A 165 -1.38 -2.34 -34.29
N GLU A 166 -0.51 -1.68 -33.52
CA GLU A 166 0.95 -1.73 -33.64
C GLU A 166 1.64 -2.75 -32.73
N ASP A 167 0.92 -3.43 -31.82
CA ASP A 167 1.52 -4.33 -30.84
C ASP A 167 1.89 -5.70 -31.46
N VAL A 168 3.14 -6.13 -31.27
CA VAL A 168 3.64 -7.42 -31.76
C VAL A 168 3.34 -8.50 -30.73
N HIS A 169 2.72 -9.60 -31.18
CA HIS A 169 2.50 -10.76 -30.34
C HIS A 169 3.83 -11.43 -30.01
N ASP A 170 4.19 -11.46 -28.72
CA ASP A 170 5.51 -11.92 -28.27
C ASP A 170 5.47 -13.32 -27.64
N GLY A 171 4.30 -13.80 -27.20
CA GLY A 171 4.17 -15.15 -26.65
C GLY A 171 3.01 -15.32 -25.66
N TRP A 172 3.11 -16.37 -24.86
CA TRP A 172 2.13 -16.81 -23.88
C TRP A 172 2.77 -16.99 -22.50
N ILE A 173 2.17 -16.37 -21.49
CA ILE A 173 2.40 -16.76 -20.09
C ILE A 173 1.47 -17.92 -19.78
N TYR A 174 1.97 -18.97 -19.15
CA TYR A 174 1.18 -20.13 -18.79
C TYR A 174 1.40 -20.56 -17.34
N ILE A 175 0.33 -21.11 -16.75
CA ILE A 175 0.35 -21.76 -15.45
C ILE A 175 -0.02 -23.22 -15.64
N LEU A 176 0.85 -24.11 -15.15
CA LEU A 176 0.61 -25.54 -15.18
C LEU A 176 0.46 -26.11 -13.78
N ARG A 177 -0.31 -27.19 -13.70
CA ARG A 177 -0.39 -28.07 -12.53
C ARG A 177 0.23 -29.42 -12.88
N SER A 178 0.99 -29.99 -11.95
CA SER A 178 1.51 -31.35 -12.12
C SER A 178 0.38 -32.37 -11.94
N LEU A 179 0.32 -33.37 -12.81
CA LEU A 179 -0.56 -34.54 -12.69
C LEU A 179 0.17 -35.75 -12.11
N SER A 180 1.34 -35.53 -11.49
CA SER A 180 2.14 -36.62 -10.97
C SER A 180 1.45 -37.37 -9.84
N LYS A 181 1.63 -38.69 -9.83
CA LYS A 181 1.14 -39.59 -8.77
C LYS A 181 2.12 -39.73 -7.61
N ASP A 182 3.31 -39.13 -7.70
CA ASP A 182 4.29 -39.15 -6.61
C ASP A 182 3.70 -38.43 -5.40
N ALA A 183 3.70 -39.10 -4.23
CA ALA A 183 3.16 -38.56 -3.00
C ALA A 183 3.84 -37.25 -2.56
N THR A 184 5.08 -37.01 -2.98
CA THR A 184 5.81 -35.76 -2.67
C THR A 184 5.27 -34.55 -3.43
N ILE A 185 4.71 -34.77 -4.62
CA ILE A 185 4.15 -33.75 -5.52
C ILE A 185 2.63 -33.67 -5.32
N ALA A 186 1.95 -34.82 -5.31
CA ALA A 186 0.49 -34.92 -5.21
C ALA A 186 -0.07 -34.40 -3.87
N ASN A 187 0.71 -34.48 -2.79
CA ASN A 187 0.30 -33.93 -1.49
C ASN A 187 0.48 -32.41 -1.39
N GLN A 188 1.19 -31.77 -2.33
CA GLN A 188 1.37 -30.32 -2.31
C GLN A 188 0.12 -29.65 -2.89
N LYS A 189 -0.69 -29.09 -2.01
CA LYS A 189 -1.81 -28.25 -2.40
C LYS A 189 -1.26 -26.92 -2.97
N ASP A 190 -1.88 -26.44 -4.04
CA ASP A 190 -1.52 -25.17 -4.70
C ASP A 190 -0.09 -25.14 -5.29
N LEU A 191 0.41 -26.29 -5.74
CA LEU A 191 1.67 -26.38 -6.48
C LEU A 191 1.46 -26.06 -7.96
N TYR A 192 2.06 -24.96 -8.41
CA TYR A 192 1.95 -24.49 -9.78
C TYR A 192 3.30 -24.19 -10.41
N LYS A 193 3.40 -24.47 -11.71
CA LYS A 193 4.50 -24.03 -12.55
C LYS A 193 4.11 -22.76 -13.27
N ILE A 194 4.93 -21.72 -13.22
CA ILE A 194 4.73 -20.48 -13.96
C ILE A 194 5.83 -20.36 -15.00
N GLY A 195 5.48 -20.15 -16.26
CA GLY A 195 6.45 -20.05 -17.33
C GLY A 195 5.97 -19.18 -18.49
N PHE A 196 6.90 -18.90 -19.40
CA PHE A 196 6.67 -18.16 -20.62
C PHE A 196 7.02 -19.01 -21.84
N SER A 197 6.27 -18.86 -22.93
CA SER A 197 6.58 -19.50 -24.21
C SER A 197 6.33 -18.56 -25.38
N THR A 198 7.22 -18.60 -26.37
CA THR A 198 7.02 -17.92 -27.67
C THR A 198 6.21 -18.78 -28.65
N VAL A 199 5.91 -20.03 -28.31
CA VAL A 199 5.07 -20.96 -29.09
C VAL A 199 3.80 -21.30 -28.31
N PRO A 200 2.73 -21.77 -28.97
CA PRO A 200 1.51 -22.15 -28.27
C PRO A 200 1.80 -23.11 -27.12
N VAL A 201 1.14 -22.88 -25.98
CA VAL A 201 1.42 -23.58 -24.72
C VAL A 201 1.24 -25.09 -24.90
N GLU A 202 0.24 -25.50 -25.66
CA GLU A 202 -0.06 -26.89 -25.98
C GLU A 202 1.09 -27.58 -26.71
N GLU A 203 1.80 -26.85 -27.57
CA GLU A 203 2.99 -27.38 -28.25
C GLU A 203 4.19 -27.44 -27.33
N ARG A 204 4.35 -26.45 -26.44
CA ARG A 204 5.48 -26.39 -25.49
C ARG A 204 5.46 -27.55 -24.49
N ILE A 205 4.27 -28.02 -24.09
CA ILE A 205 4.09 -29.07 -23.07
C ILE A 205 3.93 -30.49 -23.62
N LYS A 206 3.90 -30.68 -24.96
CA LYS A 206 3.73 -32.02 -25.58
C LYS A 206 4.73 -33.06 -25.07
N ASN A 207 5.95 -32.65 -24.77
CA ASN A 207 7.02 -33.52 -24.28
C ASN A 207 7.32 -33.36 -22.78
N ALA A 208 6.38 -32.77 -22.01
CA ALA A 208 6.60 -32.49 -20.59
C ALA A 208 6.96 -33.74 -19.77
N GLU A 209 6.37 -34.89 -20.08
CA GLU A 209 6.63 -36.16 -19.39
C GLU A 209 8.10 -36.65 -19.49
N HIS A 210 8.87 -36.12 -20.45
CA HIS A 210 10.28 -36.47 -20.66
C HIS A 210 11.24 -35.33 -20.30
N GLU A 211 10.74 -34.21 -19.79
CA GLU A 211 11.53 -33.02 -19.48
C GLU A 211 11.63 -32.82 -17.96
N ALA A 212 12.86 -32.74 -17.45
CA ALA A 212 13.11 -32.55 -16.02
C ALA A 212 12.50 -31.25 -15.45
N THR A 213 12.35 -30.23 -16.30
CA THR A 213 11.70 -28.95 -15.99
C THR A 213 10.21 -29.09 -15.62
N TYR A 214 9.56 -30.17 -16.06
CA TYR A 214 8.17 -30.53 -15.74
C TYR A 214 8.08 -31.74 -14.80
N LEU A 215 9.15 -32.01 -14.05
CA LEU A 215 9.20 -33.08 -13.05
C LEU A 215 9.16 -34.49 -13.66
N MET A 216 9.47 -34.64 -14.95
CA MET A 216 9.39 -35.92 -15.69
C MET A 216 7.99 -36.54 -15.64
N ASP A 217 6.94 -35.70 -15.62
CA ASP A 217 5.55 -36.16 -15.54
C ASP A 217 4.62 -35.27 -16.37
N LYS A 218 3.38 -35.71 -16.52
CA LYS A 218 2.33 -34.98 -17.23
C LYS A 218 1.91 -33.74 -16.45
N VAL A 219 1.52 -32.73 -17.21
CA VAL A 219 1.10 -31.43 -16.70
C VAL A 219 -0.21 -31.01 -17.36
N GLU A 220 -1.00 -30.24 -16.65
CA GLU A 220 -2.27 -29.69 -17.10
C GLU A 220 -2.17 -28.16 -17.17
N ILE A 221 -2.75 -27.56 -18.21
CA ILE A 221 -2.84 -26.10 -18.33
C ILE A 221 -3.98 -25.61 -17.44
N VAL A 222 -3.66 -24.76 -16.47
CA VAL A 222 -4.65 -24.15 -15.57
C VAL A 222 -5.09 -22.79 -16.07
N ALA A 223 -4.15 -22.02 -16.62
CA ALA A 223 -4.41 -20.73 -17.24
C ALA A 223 -3.34 -20.41 -18.27
N SER A 224 -3.72 -19.63 -19.28
CA SER A 224 -2.79 -19.06 -20.25
C SER A 224 -3.21 -17.64 -20.62
N TRP A 225 -2.23 -16.77 -20.82
CA TRP A 225 -2.44 -15.37 -21.23
C TRP A 225 -1.57 -15.05 -22.43
N LYS A 226 -2.17 -14.41 -23.43
CA LYS A 226 -1.42 -13.86 -24.56
C LYS A 226 -0.72 -12.57 -24.13
N THR A 227 0.53 -12.43 -24.53
CA THR A 227 1.34 -11.24 -24.22
C THR A 227 1.80 -10.56 -25.49
N TYR A 228 1.90 -9.24 -25.41
CA TYR A 228 2.30 -8.36 -26.50
C TYR A 228 3.35 -7.38 -25.98
N ASN A 229 4.40 -7.11 -26.76
CA ASN A 229 5.52 -6.23 -26.40
C ASN A 229 6.17 -6.52 -25.02
N MET A 230 6.33 -7.80 -24.66
CA MET A 230 6.74 -8.23 -23.32
C MET A 230 8.21 -8.62 -23.26
N ASN A 231 8.96 -8.06 -22.29
CA ASN A 231 10.34 -8.45 -22.03
C ASN A 231 10.40 -9.75 -21.20
N THR A 232 10.60 -10.87 -21.87
CA THR A 232 10.63 -12.23 -21.31
C THR A 232 11.61 -12.38 -20.13
N HIS A 233 12.82 -11.83 -20.26
CA HIS A 233 13.84 -11.86 -19.21
C HIS A 233 13.46 -11.01 -17.99
N GLY A 234 12.77 -9.90 -18.22
CA GLY A 234 12.25 -9.05 -17.14
C GLY A 234 11.16 -9.77 -16.34
N PHE A 235 10.23 -10.40 -17.05
CA PHE A 235 9.14 -11.17 -16.45
C PHE A 235 9.64 -12.31 -15.56
N GLU A 236 10.50 -13.18 -16.09
CA GLU A 236 11.05 -14.30 -15.33
C GLU A 236 11.73 -13.81 -14.05
N ASN A 237 12.56 -12.76 -14.15
CA ASN A 237 13.23 -12.19 -12.98
C ASN A 237 12.26 -11.65 -11.94
N ILE A 238 11.18 -10.98 -12.35
CA ILE A 238 10.16 -10.46 -11.42
C ILE A 238 9.45 -11.62 -10.73
N ILE A 239 8.94 -12.60 -11.48
CA ILE A 239 8.23 -13.76 -10.93
C ILE A 239 9.12 -14.56 -9.99
N HIS A 240 10.36 -14.86 -10.40
CA HIS A 240 11.31 -15.56 -9.56
C HIS A 240 11.61 -14.78 -8.28
N LYS A 241 11.83 -13.47 -8.36
CA LYS A 241 12.09 -12.63 -7.17
C LYS A 241 10.87 -12.58 -6.25
N PHE A 242 9.68 -12.43 -6.82
CA PHE A 242 8.43 -12.27 -6.08
C PHE A 242 8.04 -13.55 -5.34
N PHE A 243 8.15 -14.71 -5.99
CA PHE A 243 7.81 -16.02 -5.41
C PHE A 243 9.00 -16.80 -4.88
N ASN A 244 10.17 -16.17 -4.74
CA ASN A 244 11.39 -16.84 -4.25
C ASN A 244 11.19 -17.51 -2.88
N SER A 245 10.38 -16.88 -2.01
CA SER A 245 10.07 -17.40 -0.67
C SER A 245 9.26 -18.70 -0.69
N VAL A 246 8.51 -18.95 -1.77
CA VAL A 246 7.63 -20.12 -1.92
C VAL A 246 8.04 -21.05 -3.05
N LEU A 247 9.32 -21.00 -3.41
CA LEU A 247 9.90 -21.89 -4.39
C LEU A 247 9.87 -23.35 -3.90
N PHE A 248 9.29 -24.23 -4.70
CA PHE A 248 9.28 -25.66 -4.44
C PHE A 248 10.64 -26.28 -4.81
N HIS A 249 11.37 -26.74 -3.80
CA HIS A 249 12.69 -27.34 -3.97
C HIS A 249 12.56 -28.86 -4.11
N MET A 250 12.75 -29.37 -5.33
CA MET A 250 12.78 -30.80 -5.58
C MET A 250 13.92 -31.17 -6.54
N LYS A 251 14.53 -32.34 -6.32
CA LYS A 251 15.54 -32.91 -7.22
C LYS A 251 14.89 -33.98 -8.06
N VAL A 252 15.07 -33.88 -9.37
CA VAL A 252 14.51 -34.82 -10.34
C VAL A 252 15.67 -35.41 -11.14
N ASN A 253 15.64 -36.71 -11.36
CA ASN A 253 16.61 -37.37 -12.22
C ASN A 253 16.05 -37.45 -13.63
N ASP A 254 16.81 -36.95 -14.60
CA ASP A 254 16.53 -37.22 -16.01
C ASP A 254 16.74 -38.73 -16.30
N GLY A 255 16.16 -39.25 -17.38
CA GLY A 255 16.33 -40.63 -17.84
C GLY A 255 17.79 -41.03 -18.11
N LYS A 256 18.72 -40.06 -18.13
CA LYS A 256 20.18 -40.24 -18.24
C LYS A 256 20.91 -40.28 -16.89
N GLY A 257 20.20 -40.18 -15.76
CA GLY A 257 20.77 -40.18 -14.41
C GLY A 257 21.32 -38.83 -13.93
N ASN A 258 21.10 -37.75 -14.68
CA ASN A 258 21.50 -36.40 -14.29
C ASN A 258 20.47 -35.79 -13.33
N ILE A 259 20.96 -35.18 -12.25
CA ILE A 259 20.12 -34.52 -11.24
C ILE A 259 19.83 -33.08 -11.67
N TYR A 260 18.55 -32.75 -11.80
CA TYR A 260 18.05 -31.41 -12.10
C TYR A 260 17.21 -30.87 -10.94
N THR A 261 17.22 -29.55 -10.75
CA THR A 261 16.41 -28.85 -9.75
C THR A 261 15.66 -27.73 -10.44
N PRO A 262 14.36 -27.91 -10.76
CA PRO A 262 13.59 -26.92 -11.47
C PRO A 262 13.28 -25.74 -10.53
N ARG A 263 13.39 -24.51 -11.06
CA ARG A 263 13.24 -23.25 -10.28
C ARG A 263 11.94 -22.50 -10.57
N GLU A 264 11.03 -23.14 -11.29
CA GLU A 264 9.82 -22.51 -11.83
C GLU A 264 8.54 -23.07 -11.21
N TRP A 265 8.67 -23.84 -10.11
CA TRP A 265 7.56 -24.43 -9.38
C TRP A 265 7.39 -23.72 -8.04
N PHE A 266 6.17 -23.30 -7.74
CA PHE A 266 5.86 -22.47 -6.58
C PHE A 266 4.64 -23.03 -5.85
N ILE A 267 4.66 -22.98 -4.52
CA ILE A 267 3.51 -23.35 -3.68
C ILE A 267 2.78 -22.07 -3.29
N VAL A 268 1.75 -21.72 -4.06
CA VAL A 268 1.01 -20.46 -3.87
C VAL A 268 -0.42 -20.61 -4.39
N PRO A 269 -1.43 -20.09 -3.66
CA PRO A 269 -2.82 -20.15 -4.13
C PRO A 269 -3.01 -19.51 -5.51
N PHE A 270 -3.84 -20.14 -6.34
CA PHE A 270 -4.08 -19.68 -7.71
C PHE A 270 -4.61 -18.22 -7.76
N SER A 271 -5.45 -17.82 -6.81
CA SER A 271 -5.98 -16.45 -6.70
C SER A 271 -4.89 -15.39 -6.55
N ILE A 272 -3.79 -15.73 -5.87
CA ILE A 272 -2.63 -14.85 -5.71
C ILE A 272 -1.85 -14.77 -7.02
N ILE A 273 -1.65 -15.90 -7.71
CA ILE A 273 -0.98 -15.88 -9.02
C ILE A 273 -1.77 -15.02 -10.00
N GLU A 274 -3.09 -15.19 -10.07
CA GLU A 274 -3.96 -14.39 -10.95
C GLU A 274 -3.86 -12.89 -10.64
N SER A 275 -3.86 -12.53 -9.35
CA SER A 275 -3.70 -11.14 -8.90
C SER A 275 -2.33 -10.57 -9.27
N VAL A 276 -1.26 -11.37 -9.14
CA VAL A 276 0.10 -10.98 -9.55
C VAL A 276 0.18 -10.77 -11.05
N MET A 277 -0.45 -11.63 -11.87
CA MET A 277 -0.48 -11.46 -13.32
C MET A 277 -1.19 -10.17 -13.72
N LYS A 278 -2.32 -9.83 -13.07
CA LYS A 278 -3.00 -8.55 -13.29
C LYS A 278 -2.12 -7.35 -12.92
N LYS A 279 -1.44 -7.42 -11.77
CA LYS A 279 -0.53 -6.35 -11.29
C LYS A 279 0.77 -6.23 -12.08
N LEU A 280 1.16 -7.30 -12.77
CA LEU A 280 2.29 -7.27 -13.67
C LEU A 280 1.94 -6.50 -14.95
N ILE A 281 0.70 -6.63 -15.43
CA ILE A 281 0.19 -5.92 -16.60
C ILE A 281 0.07 -4.42 -16.33
N ASP A 282 -0.46 -4.03 -15.16
CA ASP A 282 -0.56 -2.61 -14.78
C ASP A 282 0.77 -2.00 -14.28
N GLY A 283 1.82 -2.84 -14.09
CA GLY A 283 3.14 -2.44 -13.61
C GLY A 283 3.22 -2.15 -12.10
N SER A 284 2.13 -2.30 -11.36
CA SER A 284 2.05 -2.03 -9.92
C SER A 284 2.69 -3.11 -9.05
N ILE A 285 3.02 -4.29 -9.61
CA ILE A 285 3.57 -5.44 -8.88
C ILE A 285 4.79 -5.11 -8.01
N ILE A 286 5.56 -4.08 -8.38
CA ILE A 286 6.74 -3.60 -7.65
C ILE A 286 6.38 -3.13 -6.22
N ASN A 287 5.15 -2.66 -6.02
CA ASN A 287 4.64 -2.18 -4.74
C ASN A 287 4.01 -3.28 -3.89
N TYR A 288 4.10 -4.55 -4.31
CA TYR A 288 3.49 -5.65 -3.57
C TYR A 288 4.57 -6.64 -3.15
N GLN A 289 4.30 -7.34 -2.05
CA GLN A 289 5.07 -8.47 -1.58
C GLN A 289 4.11 -9.59 -1.21
N TYR A 290 4.52 -10.83 -1.48
CA TYR A 290 3.74 -11.98 -1.05
C TYR A 290 4.05 -12.33 0.40
N ASN A 291 3.03 -12.29 1.26
CA ASN A 291 3.12 -12.80 2.63
C ASN A 291 2.70 -14.27 2.64
N GLN A 292 3.68 -15.17 2.80
CA GLN A 292 3.47 -16.61 2.83
C GLN A 292 2.60 -17.07 4.01
N ASN A 293 2.68 -16.41 5.17
CA ASN A 293 1.96 -16.82 6.38
C ASN A 293 0.46 -16.54 6.27
N LEU A 294 0.12 -15.40 5.69
CA LEU A 294 -1.27 -14.97 5.51
C LEU A 294 -1.84 -15.37 4.15
N GLN A 295 -0.99 -15.83 3.22
CA GLN A 295 -1.33 -16.13 1.83
C GLN A 295 -2.02 -14.96 1.11
N VAL A 296 -1.59 -13.73 1.41
CA VAL A 296 -2.11 -12.50 0.81
C VAL A 296 -1.01 -11.68 0.16
N LEU A 297 -1.42 -10.85 -0.79
CA LEU A 297 -0.58 -9.77 -1.30
C LEU A 297 -0.63 -8.62 -0.30
N GLU A 298 0.49 -8.36 0.34
CA GLU A 298 0.68 -7.12 1.08
C GLU A 298 1.11 -6.09 0.07
N GLU A 299 0.39 -4.97 0.02
CA GLU A 299 0.99 -3.78 -0.55
C GLU A 299 2.17 -3.47 0.36
N SER A 300 3.38 -3.65 -0.16
CA SER A 300 4.51 -2.91 0.33
C SER A 300 4.01 -1.48 0.27
N GLN A 301 3.68 -0.86 1.42
CA GLN A 301 3.67 0.58 1.45
C GLN A 301 5.07 0.93 1.00
N SER A 302 5.18 1.25 -0.28
CA SER A 302 6.37 1.78 -0.85
C SER A 302 6.63 2.97 0.06
N GLU A 303 7.70 2.92 0.82
CA GLU A 303 8.11 4.01 1.71
C GLU A 303 8.24 5.32 0.92
N SER A 304 8.16 5.29 -0.41
CA SER A 304 7.87 6.42 -1.29
C SER A 304 6.61 7.23 -0.94
N SER A 305 5.59 6.69 -0.27
CA SER A 305 4.43 7.48 0.21
C SER A 305 4.57 8.00 1.65
N LYS A 306 5.64 7.64 2.38
CA LYS A 306 5.99 8.31 3.66
C LYS A 306 6.79 9.59 3.45
N TYR A 307 7.37 9.78 2.27
CA TYR A 307 8.31 10.87 2.00
C TYR A 307 7.89 11.86 0.91
N SER A 308 6.68 11.70 0.36
CA SER A 308 5.99 12.76 -0.37
C SER A 308 5.09 13.54 0.60
N SER A 309 5.70 14.24 1.54
CA SER A 309 5.04 15.33 2.26
C SER A 309 5.62 16.64 1.73
N GLU A 310 4.72 17.53 1.30
CA GLU A 310 4.91 18.96 1.01
C GLU A 310 6.34 19.48 1.21
N ALA A 311 6.95 20.01 0.14
CA ALA A 311 8.31 20.54 0.16
C ALA A 311 8.59 21.32 1.46
N VAL A 312 9.41 20.74 2.34
CA VAL A 312 9.74 21.34 3.63
C VAL A 312 10.37 22.70 3.35
N ASP A 313 9.83 23.76 3.95
CA ASP A 313 10.43 25.08 3.85
C ASP A 313 11.77 25.08 4.59
N THR A 314 12.84 24.87 3.83
CA THR A 314 14.20 24.85 4.35
C THR A 314 14.85 26.24 4.35
N THR A 315 14.08 27.32 4.22
CA THR A 315 14.65 28.68 4.25
C THR A 315 15.35 28.94 5.59
N GLY A 316 16.65 29.27 5.54
CA GLY A 316 17.49 29.53 6.71
C GLY A 316 18.19 28.31 7.32
N TRP A 317 17.99 27.10 6.81
CA TRP A 317 18.63 25.89 7.34
C TRP A 317 20.07 25.71 6.81
N ALA A 318 20.97 25.24 7.68
CA ALA A 318 22.29 24.78 7.30
C ALA A 318 22.20 23.34 6.76
N ILE A 319 22.09 23.20 5.44
CA ILE A 319 21.99 21.88 4.78
C ILE A 319 23.33 21.45 4.22
N LEU A 320 23.74 20.21 4.55
CA LEU A 320 24.91 19.57 3.96
C LEU A 320 24.50 18.54 2.91
N THR A 321 24.99 18.67 1.68
CA THR A 321 24.72 17.69 0.60
C THR A 321 25.83 16.65 0.53
N LEU A 322 25.49 15.37 0.65
CA LEU A 322 26.43 14.25 0.60
C LEU A 322 26.01 13.22 -0.45
N ASN A 323 26.98 12.77 -1.24
CA ASN A 323 26.78 11.60 -2.09
C ASN A 323 27.09 10.32 -1.32
N ILE A 324 26.21 9.33 -1.44
CA ILE A 324 26.36 8.00 -0.83
C ILE A 324 26.05 6.88 -1.84
N LYS A 325 26.44 5.64 -1.50
CA LYS A 325 26.11 4.46 -2.31
C LYS A 325 24.65 4.06 -2.08
N GLN A 326 24.00 3.47 -3.08
CA GLN A 326 22.61 3.01 -3.00
C GLN A 326 22.35 2.12 -1.78
N LEU A 327 23.28 1.22 -1.45
CA LEU A 327 23.15 0.34 -0.28
C LEU A 327 22.94 1.13 1.02
N TYR A 328 23.77 2.14 1.27
CA TYR A 328 23.67 2.97 2.48
C TYR A 328 22.46 3.90 2.44
N PHE A 329 22.06 4.35 1.25
CA PHE A 329 20.85 5.15 1.07
C PHE A 329 19.61 4.36 1.47
N ASN A 330 19.49 3.12 1.01
CA ASN A 330 18.39 2.23 1.37
C ASN A 330 18.38 1.94 2.88
N GLN A 331 19.54 1.70 3.50
CA GLN A 331 19.64 1.50 4.96
C GLN A 331 19.20 2.73 5.78
N ILE A 332 19.47 3.94 5.28
CA ILE A 332 18.99 5.17 5.92
C ILE A 332 17.47 5.23 5.82
N LEU A 333 16.89 4.98 4.64
CA LEU A 333 15.44 4.99 4.43
C LEU A 333 14.70 3.98 5.33
N GLN A 334 15.31 2.82 5.54
CA GLN A 334 14.81 1.74 6.41
C GLN A 334 15.05 2.00 7.91
N ASN A 335 15.64 3.15 8.30
CA ASN A 335 16.09 3.48 9.66
C ASN A 335 17.06 2.45 10.28
N GLU A 336 17.76 1.67 9.44
CA GLU A 336 18.80 0.75 9.90
C GLU A 336 20.12 1.49 10.18
N LYS A 337 20.35 2.61 9.48
CA LYS A 337 21.56 3.42 9.61
C LYS A 337 21.25 4.80 10.20
N ASN A 338 21.63 4.97 11.47
CA ASN A 338 21.34 6.18 12.25
C ASN A 338 22.55 7.11 12.45
N ILE A 339 23.74 6.71 11.96
CA ILE A 339 24.96 7.52 12.07
C ILE A 339 25.68 7.52 10.71
N GLU A 340 26.06 8.70 10.24
CA GLU A 340 26.90 8.88 9.06
C GLU A 340 28.29 9.40 9.44
N TYR A 341 29.32 8.76 8.91
CA TYR A 341 30.73 9.05 9.24
C TYR A 341 31.42 9.79 8.10
N ARG A 342 32.17 10.85 8.43
CA ARG A 342 33.00 11.58 7.46
C ARG A 342 34.38 11.89 8.00
N GLU A 343 35.39 11.39 7.30
CA GLU A 343 36.78 11.69 7.61
C GLU A 343 37.09 13.18 7.41
N LEU A 344 37.67 13.82 8.42
CA LEU A 344 38.02 15.22 8.38
C LEU A 344 39.37 15.44 7.67
N LYS A 345 39.33 15.44 6.34
CA LYS A 345 40.50 15.70 5.50
C LYS A 345 40.83 17.20 5.44
N GLN A 346 42.12 17.53 5.28
CA GLN A 346 42.59 18.92 5.19
C GLN A 346 41.87 19.74 4.11
N ASN A 347 41.60 19.12 2.95
CA ASN A 347 40.88 19.76 1.83
C ASN A 347 39.37 19.94 2.09
N LYS A 348 38.81 19.30 3.12
CA LYS A 348 37.39 19.36 3.51
C LYS A 348 37.16 20.11 4.83
N LEU A 349 38.22 20.61 5.47
CA LEU A 349 38.14 21.37 6.72
C LEU A 349 37.14 22.53 6.64
N LYS A 350 37.18 23.38 5.60
CA LYS A 350 36.23 24.50 5.44
C LYS A 350 34.77 24.06 5.26
N THR A 351 34.54 22.82 4.84
CA THR A 351 33.20 22.28 4.61
C THR A 351 32.52 21.99 5.94
N TYR A 352 33.24 21.35 6.87
CA TYR A 352 32.67 20.86 8.13
C TYR A 352 33.05 21.69 9.37
N THR A 353 33.99 22.62 9.24
CA THR A 353 34.43 23.48 10.34
C THR A 353 34.40 24.93 9.94
N TRP A 354 34.28 25.79 10.94
CA TRP A 354 34.48 27.23 10.84
C TRP A 354 35.52 27.67 11.87
N VAL A 355 36.10 28.85 11.67
CA VAL A 355 37.05 29.45 12.61
C VAL A 355 36.39 30.69 13.18
N ASP A 356 36.33 30.78 14.49
CA ASP A 356 35.80 31.96 15.16
C ASP A 356 36.85 33.09 15.11
N PRO A 357 36.54 34.27 14.53
CA PRO A 357 37.46 35.39 14.48
C PRO A 357 37.89 35.91 15.87
N SER A 358 37.12 35.62 16.91
CA SER A 358 37.28 36.17 18.25
C SER A 358 38.35 35.45 19.07
N ASP A 359 38.45 34.12 18.93
CA ASP A 359 39.41 33.28 19.66
C ASP A 359 40.38 32.50 18.74
N ASN A 360 40.21 32.63 17.42
CA ASN A 360 40.97 31.94 16.38
C ASN A 360 40.96 30.40 16.51
N LYS A 361 39.96 29.83 17.21
CA LYS A 361 39.76 28.38 17.35
C LYS A 361 38.83 27.87 16.26
N ARG A 362 39.00 26.59 15.95
CA ARG A 362 38.23 25.89 14.91
C ARG A 362 37.12 25.06 15.55
N TYR A 363 35.89 25.32 15.14
CA TYR A 363 34.69 24.65 15.64
C TYR A 363 34.01 23.86 14.51
N LEU A 364 33.29 22.80 14.85
CA LEU A 364 32.44 22.07 13.90
C LEU A 364 31.26 22.96 13.50
N LYS A 365 30.90 22.91 12.21
CA LYS A 365 29.66 23.50 11.73
C LYS A 365 28.50 22.62 12.17
N LYS A 366 27.48 23.24 12.74
CA LYS A 366 26.19 22.60 12.98
C LYS A 366 25.41 22.62 11.67
N PHE A 367 24.83 21.47 11.32
CA PHE A 367 23.91 21.34 10.19
C PHE A 367 22.55 20.92 10.76
N ASP A 368 21.48 21.45 10.21
CA ASP A 368 20.11 21.12 10.62
C ASP A 368 19.64 19.85 9.88
N ALA A 369 20.11 19.66 8.65
CA ALA A 369 19.79 18.48 7.85
C ALA A 369 20.93 18.12 6.89
N ILE A 370 20.96 16.85 6.48
CA ILE A 370 21.81 16.33 5.42
C ILE A 370 20.94 15.89 4.26
N ARG A 371 21.25 16.39 3.05
CA ARG A 371 20.68 15.87 1.81
C ARG A 371 21.60 14.78 1.26
N PHE A 372 21.18 13.54 1.42
CA PHE A 372 21.82 12.38 0.81
C PHE A 372 21.39 12.25 -0.65
N CYS A 373 22.34 11.98 -1.55
CA CYS A 373 22.06 11.76 -2.96
C CYS A 373 22.79 10.51 -3.47
N VAL A 374 22.16 9.75 -4.37
CA VAL A 374 22.81 8.61 -5.01
C VAL A 374 23.24 8.96 -6.43
N GLY A 375 24.56 8.95 -6.66
CA GLY A 375 25.14 9.29 -7.96
C GLY A 375 25.11 10.78 -8.30
N TYR A 376 25.32 11.08 -9.58
CA TYR A 376 25.57 12.44 -10.09
C TYR A 376 24.56 12.91 -11.16
N LYS A 377 23.51 12.11 -11.43
CA LYS A 377 22.48 12.47 -12.42
C LYS A 377 21.56 13.57 -11.87
N LYS A 378 20.85 14.26 -12.77
CA LYS A 378 19.94 15.36 -12.41
C LYS A 378 18.69 14.83 -11.70
N ASP A 379 18.13 13.73 -12.21
CA ASP A 379 17.03 12.98 -11.61
C ASP A 379 17.61 11.82 -10.81
N ARG A 380 18.16 12.14 -9.65
CA ARG A 380 18.80 11.16 -8.77
C ARG A 380 18.00 10.96 -7.51
N ASP A 381 18.05 9.75 -6.99
CA ASP A 381 17.53 9.44 -5.67
C ASP A 381 18.17 10.38 -4.65
N SER A 382 17.33 11.03 -3.84
CA SER A 382 17.78 11.91 -2.79
C SER A 382 16.88 11.85 -1.57
N ALA A 383 17.44 12.07 -0.40
CA ALA A 383 16.69 12.13 0.85
C ALA A 383 17.25 13.25 1.73
N LEU A 384 16.37 14.08 2.27
CA LEU A 384 16.70 15.07 3.28
C LEU A 384 16.44 14.45 4.66
N VAL A 385 17.47 14.41 5.49
CA VAL A 385 17.42 13.76 6.81
C VAL A 385 17.89 14.75 7.86
N GLU A 386 17.12 14.88 8.93
CA GLU A 386 17.45 15.73 10.08
C GLU A 386 18.76 15.28 10.74
N VAL A 387 19.56 16.25 11.19
CA VAL A 387 20.75 15.97 12.02
C VAL A 387 20.45 16.35 13.46
N VAL A 388 20.36 15.34 14.32
CA VAL A 388 20.08 15.53 15.75
C VAL A 388 21.33 16.01 16.48
N ASN A 389 22.49 15.47 16.11
CA ASN A 389 23.75 15.79 16.76
C ASN A 389 24.95 15.59 15.82
N THR A 390 26.01 16.34 16.05
CA THR A 390 27.29 16.22 15.33
C THR A 390 28.42 16.14 16.33
N THR A 391 29.17 15.05 16.29
CA THR A 391 30.33 14.83 17.17
C THR A 391 31.60 14.64 16.34
N TYR A 392 32.76 14.81 16.97
CA TYR A 392 34.05 14.51 16.35
C TYR A 392 34.81 13.55 17.23
N ASN A 393 35.36 12.53 16.60
CA ASN A 393 36.12 11.48 17.23
C ASN A 393 37.61 11.71 16.94
N ASP A 394 38.35 12.11 17.97
CA ASP A 394 39.77 12.46 17.88
C ASP A 394 40.65 11.27 17.45
N ASP A 395 40.32 10.06 17.92
CA ASP A 395 41.09 8.84 17.68
C ASP A 395 41.01 8.39 16.21
N SER A 396 39.81 8.45 15.63
CA SER A 396 39.56 8.05 14.24
C SER A 396 39.63 9.21 13.23
N ARG A 397 39.70 10.46 13.72
CA ARG A 397 39.61 11.70 12.93
C ARG A 397 38.37 11.79 12.06
N GLN A 398 37.25 11.29 12.58
CA GLN A 398 35.97 11.26 11.88
C GLN A 398 34.95 12.17 12.56
N ILE A 399 34.14 12.82 11.73
CA ILE A 399 32.92 13.49 12.16
C ILE A 399 31.79 12.48 12.07
N GLU A 400 30.99 12.40 13.12
CA GLU A 400 29.82 11.54 13.22
C GLU A 400 28.58 12.43 13.21
N PHE A 401 27.72 12.20 12.22
CA PHE A 401 26.41 12.85 12.11
C PHE A 401 25.34 11.87 12.58
N HIS A 402 24.69 12.18 13.70
CA HIS A 402 23.56 11.41 14.20
C HIS A 402 22.31 11.82 13.45
N LEU A 403 21.77 10.88 12.68
CA LEU A 403 20.63 11.07 11.80
C LEU A 403 19.33 10.89 12.59
N GLY A 404 18.40 11.82 12.38
CA GLY A 404 17.07 11.82 12.96
C GLY A 404 16.01 11.41 11.97
N LYS A 405 14.91 12.17 11.90
CA LYS A 405 13.80 11.87 11.01
C LYS A 405 14.17 12.16 9.56
N ILE A 406 13.66 11.35 8.64
CA ILE A 406 13.71 11.63 7.21
C ILE A 406 12.57 12.61 6.91
N LEU A 407 12.93 13.76 6.36
CA LEU A 407 12.06 14.91 6.13
C LEU A 407 11.52 14.97 4.70
N GLU A 408 12.29 14.50 3.74
CA GLU A 408 11.96 14.45 2.31
C GLU A 408 12.69 13.27 1.68
N ALA A 409 12.08 12.57 0.75
CA ALA A 409 12.79 11.59 -0.08
C ALA A 409 12.19 11.55 -1.49
N THR A 410 13.06 11.73 -2.46
CA THR A 410 12.80 11.56 -3.88
C THR A 410 13.45 10.26 -4.31
N ILE A 411 12.65 9.30 -4.76
CA ILE A 411 13.14 8.04 -5.32
C ILE A 411 12.73 8.03 -6.79
N THR A 412 13.73 8.00 -7.67
CA THR A 412 13.52 7.87 -9.11
C THR A 412 13.30 6.39 -9.42
N ASN A 413 12.09 6.05 -9.87
CA ASN A 413 11.71 4.70 -10.29
C ASN A 413 12.51 4.20 -11.49
#